data_AF-A0AAE7AAE0-F1
#
_entry.id   AF-A0AAE7AAE0-F1
#
_cell.length_a   1.000
_cell.length_b   1.000
_cell.length_c   1.000
_cell.angle_alpha   90.00
_cell.angle_beta   90.00
_cell.angle_gamma   90.00
#
_symmetry.space_group_name_H-M   'P 1'
#
loop_
_entity.id
_entity.type
_entity.pdbx_description
1 polymer ?
#
loop_
_entity_poly.entity_id
_entity_poly.type
_entity_poly.pdbx_seq_one_letter_code
_entity_poly.pdbx_strand_id
1 'polypeptide(L)'
;MTRKLISLSLTSLFLLHGCTSSFTETDPLNIALKTCGMGLSTQTSHVFKAAYEIASKKGAAEFSSTMNRSVDTQEHALLAQLGDKSPESTKAILKEISNVRECVIAQSTLLRPASRPELLEQCRLNIQQRISPPGPVSYGTLRYWTQLPDDPKYKKDMPIMAGHFDNGGKGFDVKAQCDISGGRLQDVIDLEPTAG
;
A
#
# COMPACT_ATOMS: atom_id res chain seq x y z
N MET A 1 -33.39 29.22 -66.57
CA MET A 1 -33.18 30.21 -65.48
C MET A 1 -34.14 29.88 -64.35
N THR A 2 -33.63 29.30 -63.26
CA THR A 2 -34.38 29.08 -62.01
C THR A 2 -33.38 28.90 -60.87
N ARG A 3 -33.40 29.84 -59.92
CA ARG A 3 -32.62 29.82 -58.67
C ARG A 3 -33.14 28.74 -57.72
N LYS A 4 -32.25 28.05 -57.00
CA LYS A 4 -32.51 27.61 -55.61
C LYS A 4 -31.23 27.63 -54.77
N LEU A 5 -31.35 28.26 -53.61
CA LEU A 5 -30.40 28.34 -52.51
C LEU A 5 -30.21 26.97 -51.84
N ILE A 6 -28.97 26.60 -51.51
CA ILE A 6 -28.61 25.53 -50.56
C ILE A 6 -27.39 26.08 -49.79
N SER A 7 -27.62 26.79 -48.68
CA SER A 7 -27.60 26.28 -47.30
C SER A 7 -26.22 25.81 -46.85
N LEU A 8 -25.60 26.64 -46.00
CA LEU A 8 -24.43 26.36 -45.17
C LEU A 8 -24.62 25.07 -44.36
N SER A 9 -23.66 24.16 -44.41
CA SER A 9 -23.47 23.14 -43.37
C SER A 9 -22.00 23.16 -42.94
N LEU A 10 -21.75 23.82 -41.80
CA LEU A 10 -20.53 23.67 -41.01
C LEU A 10 -20.47 22.22 -40.52
N THR A 11 -19.69 21.37 -41.20
CA THR A 11 -19.21 20.13 -40.61
C THR A 11 -17.85 20.40 -39.98
N SER A 12 -17.89 20.70 -38.68
CA SER A 12 -16.74 20.62 -37.77
C SER A 12 -16.13 19.24 -37.88
N LEU A 13 -14.99 19.14 -38.56
CA LEU A 13 -14.16 17.94 -38.59
C LEU A 13 -13.57 17.77 -37.19
N PHE A 14 -14.16 16.84 -36.43
CA PHE A 14 -13.62 16.38 -35.17
C PHE A 14 -12.20 15.85 -35.39
N LEU A 15 -11.23 16.62 -34.88
CA LEU A 15 -9.87 16.18 -34.63
C LEU A 15 -9.91 15.06 -33.58
N LEU A 16 -10.08 13.81 -34.02
CA LEU A 16 -9.79 12.62 -33.22
C LEU A 16 -8.27 12.50 -33.05
N HIS A 17 -7.72 13.35 -32.19
CA HIS A 17 -6.44 13.08 -31.54
C HIS A 17 -6.66 11.92 -30.56
N GLY A 18 -6.47 10.70 -31.05
CA GLY A 18 -6.28 9.52 -30.21
C GLY A 18 -4.93 9.58 -29.50
N CYS A 19 -4.87 10.38 -28.44
CA CYS A 19 -3.84 10.41 -27.39
C CYS A 19 -4.65 10.69 -26.11
N THR A 20 -4.62 9.95 -25.02
CA THR A 20 -3.63 9.04 -24.47
C THR A 20 -4.39 8.01 -23.63
N SER A 21 -3.94 6.75 -23.62
CA SER A 21 -4.13 5.92 -22.45
C SER A 21 -3.43 6.63 -21.30
N SER A 22 -4.20 7.26 -20.41
CA SER A 22 -3.70 7.74 -19.12
C SER A 22 -3.05 6.55 -18.42
N PHE A 23 -1.72 6.47 -18.48
CA PHE A 23 -0.95 5.73 -17.50
C PHE A 23 -1.23 6.43 -16.17
N THR A 24 -2.29 5.99 -15.48
CA THR A 24 -2.36 6.19 -14.04
C THR A 24 -1.18 5.41 -13.48
N GLU A 25 -0.11 6.14 -13.18
CA GLU A 25 1.05 5.61 -12.50
C GLU A 25 0.60 5.16 -11.11
N THR A 26 0.21 3.89 -10.99
CA THR A 26 -0.32 3.26 -9.77
C THR A 26 0.79 2.72 -8.87
N ASP A 27 2.06 2.87 -9.24
CA ASP A 27 3.18 2.44 -8.40
C ASP A 27 3.30 3.39 -7.19
N PRO A 28 3.07 2.90 -5.95
CA PRO A 28 3.18 3.69 -4.73
C PRO A 28 4.50 4.44 -4.61
N LEU A 29 5.59 3.84 -5.07
CA LEU A 29 6.90 4.46 -5.01
C LEU A 29 6.99 5.64 -5.98
N ASN A 30 6.50 5.49 -7.21
CA ASN A 30 6.58 6.58 -8.18
C ASN A 30 5.75 7.78 -7.76
N ILE A 31 4.58 7.54 -7.15
CA ILE A 31 3.77 8.59 -6.51
C ILE A 31 4.56 9.25 -5.38
N ALA A 32 5.22 8.47 -4.53
CA ALA A 32 6.04 8.99 -3.43
C ALA A 32 7.20 9.86 -3.93
N LEU A 33 7.98 9.37 -4.91
CA LEU A 33 9.10 10.09 -5.50
C LEU A 33 8.65 11.43 -6.10
N LYS A 34 7.57 11.41 -6.90
CA LYS A 34 7.00 12.63 -7.49
C LYS A 34 6.49 13.61 -6.43
N THR A 35 5.83 13.11 -5.39
CA THR A 35 5.33 13.91 -4.27
C THR A 35 6.47 14.58 -3.51
N CYS A 36 7.61 13.90 -3.39
CA CYS A 36 8.81 14.40 -2.71
C CYS A 36 9.72 15.24 -3.62
N GLY A 37 9.24 15.66 -4.79
CA GLY A 37 9.95 16.59 -5.67
C GLY A 37 10.98 15.93 -6.59
N MET A 38 10.98 14.60 -6.72
CA MET A 38 11.85 13.90 -7.67
C MET A 38 11.20 13.71 -9.03
N GLY A 39 11.96 14.00 -10.10
CA GLY A 39 11.67 13.50 -11.44
C GLY A 39 12.06 12.01 -11.54
N LEU A 40 11.21 11.19 -12.16
CA LEU A 40 11.34 9.72 -12.20
C LEU A 40 12.60 9.18 -12.90
N SER A 41 13.42 10.04 -13.54
CA SER A 41 14.52 9.65 -14.43
C SER A 41 15.94 9.81 -13.85
N THR A 42 16.13 9.74 -12.54
CA THR A 42 17.45 9.96 -11.90
C THR A 42 18.03 8.69 -11.26
N GLN A 43 19.37 8.60 -11.11
CA GLN A 43 20.03 7.50 -10.37
C GLN A 43 19.54 7.39 -8.91
N THR A 44 19.11 8.52 -8.33
CA THR A 44 18.39 8.61 -7.05
C THR A 44 17.12 7.75 -7.03
N SER A 45 16.33 7.70 -8.11
CA SER A 45 15.10 6.89 -8.15
C SER A 45 15.40 5.39 -8.11
N HIS A 46 16.50 4.96 -8.72
CA HIS A 46 16.94 3.55 -8.69
C HIS A 46 17.30 3.08 -7.28
N VAL A 47 17.94 3.93 -6.48
CA VAL A 47 18.24 3.66 -5.06
C VAL A 47 16.96 3.36 -4.28
N PHE A 48 15.97 4.26 -4.40
CA PHE A 48 14.69 4.07 -3.71
C PHE A 48 13.88 2.90 -4.27
N LYS A 49 13.96 2.62 -5.58
CA LYS A 49 13.30 1.45 -6.18
C LYS A 49 13.82 0.14 -5.64
N ALA A 50 15.14 -0.03 -5.63
CA ALA A 50 15.76 -1.22 -5.06
C ALA A 50 15.43 -1.36 -3.55
N ALA A 51 15.46 -0.25 -2.81
CA ALA A 51 15.09 -0.25 -1.39
C ALA A 51 13.62 -0.63 -1.16
N TYR A 52 12.70 -0.10 -1.97
CA TYR A 52 11.27 -0.40 -1.90
C TYR A 52 10.99 -1.87 -2.23
N GLU A 53 11.63 -2.45 -3.25
CA GLU A 53 11.46 -3.86 -3.61
C GLU A 53 11.91 -4.84 -2.50
N ILE A 54 12.91 -4.44 -1.70
CA ILE A 54 13.35 -5.21 -0.53
C ILE A 54 12.36 -5.01 0.63
N ALA A 55 11.97 -3.76 0.89
CA ALA A 55 11.06 -3.42 1.99
C ALA A 55 9.63 -3.95 1.77
N SER A 56 9.15 -4.01 0.53
CA SER A 56 7.80 -4.49 0.19
C SER A 56 7.60 -5.99 0.45
N LYS A 57 8.70 -6.74 0.56
CA LYS A 57 8.69 -8.14 1.01
C LYS A 57 8.53 -8.27 2.53
N LYS A 58 8.64 -7.15 3.26
CA LYS A 58 8.46 -7.07 4.71
C LYS A 58 7.09 -6.50 5.02
N GLY A 59 6.57 -6.86 6.19
CA GLY A 59 5.32 -6.31 6.68
C GLY A 59 5.46 -4.86 7.17
N ALA A 60 4.33 -4.21 7.46
CA ALA A 60 4.20 -2.83 7.92
C ALA A 60 5.21 -2.44 9.00
N ALA A 61 5.35 -3.30 10.02
CA ALA A 61 6.18 -3.05 11.19
C ALA A 61 7.66 -2.86 10.85
N GLU A 62 8.14 -3.53 9.80
CA GLU A 62 9.56 -3.50 9.39
C GLU A 62 9.78 -2.72 8.09
N PHE A 63 8.72 -2.22 7.45
CA PHE A 63 8.81 -1.60 6.14
C PHE A 63 9.76 -0.39 6.16
N SER A 64 9.48 0.61 7.00
CA SER A 64 10.26 1.86 7.01
C SER A 64 11.71 1.67 7.49
N SER A 65 11.94 0.76 8.45
CA SER A 65 13.30 0.44 8.92
C SER A 65 14.09 -0.33 7.87
N THR A 66 13.46 -1.28 7.16
CA THR A 66 14.06 -2.00 6.04
C THR A 66 14.34 -1.07 4.87
N MET A 67 13.44 -0.12 4.59
CA MET A 67 13.62 0.86 3.53
C MET A 67 14.83 1.75 3.82
N ASN A 68 14.94 2.30 5.04
CA ASN A 68 16.12 3.06 5.48
C ASN A 68 17.42 2.28 5.29
N ARG A 69 17.52 1.08 5.86
CA ARG A 69 18.73 0.25 5.76
C ARG A 69 19.07 -0.11 4.31
N SER A 70 18.06 -0.32 3.48
CA SER A 70 18.27 -0.65 2.07
C SER A 70 18.76 0.55 1.29
N VAL A 71 18.26 1.77 1.56
CA VAL A 71 18.80 3.00 0.99
C VAL A 71 20.27 3.18 1.37
N ASP A 72 20.63 2.99 2.64
CA ASP A 72 22.04 3.05 3.07
C ASP A 72 22.92 2.06 2.29
N THR A 73 22.43 0.83 2.10
CA THR A 73 23.13 -0.21 1.34
C THR A 73 23.33 0.21 -0.12
N GLN A 74 22.32 0.80 -0.75
CA GLN A 74 22.39 1.26 -2.13
C GLN A 74 23.28 2.50 -2.29
N GLU A 75 23.30 3.41 -1.32
CA GLU A 75 24.24 4.55 -1.29
C GLU A 75 25.69 4.08 -1.21
N HIS A 76 25.99 3.10 -0.34
CA HIS A 76 27.31 2.51 -0.25
C HIS A 76 27.72 1.79 -1.54
N ALA A 77 26.80 1.06 -2.18
CA ALA A 77 27.06 0.42 -3.47
C ALA A 77 27.31 1.44 -4.58
N LEU A 78 26.55 2.54 -4.61
CA LEU A 78 26.72 3.63 -5.58
C LEU A 78 28.08 4.31 -5.41
N LEU A 79 28.49 4.59 -4.18
CA LEU A 79 29.82 5.11 -3.85
C LEU A 79 30.93 4.18 -4.37
N ALA A 80 30.80 2.87 -4.13
CA ALA A 80 31.79 1.89 -4.59
C ALA A 80 31.87 1.78 -6.12
N GLN A 81 30.74 1.91 -6.83
CA GLN A 81 30.69 1.85 -8.29
C GLN A 81 31.28 3.09 -8.97
N LEU A 82 31.11 4.27 -8.36
CA LEU A 82 31.56 5.53 -8.95
C LEU A 82 33.05 5.79 -8.75
N GLY A 83 33.68 5.21 -7.71
CA GLY A 83 35.12 5.36 -7.44
C GLY A 83 35.57 6.82 -7.46
N ASP A 84 36.74 7.11 -8.04
CA ASP A 84 37.30 8.46 -8.19
C ASP A 84 36.77 9.22 -9.44
N LYS A 85 35.82 8.68 -10.20
CA LYS A 85 35.56 9.14 -11.57
C LYS A 85 34.78 10.45 -11.71
N SER A 86 34.12 10.93 -10.65
CA SER A 86 33.55 12.30 -10.57
C SER A 86 32.95 12.59 -9.18
N PRO A 87 33.75 13.09 -8.22
CA PRO A 87 33.32 13.35 -6.84
C PRO A 87 32.10 14.28 -6.74
N GLU A 88 32.02 15.28 -7.62
CA GLU A 88 30.94 16.28 -7.60
C GLU A 88 29.59 15.69 -8.04
N SER A 89 29.59 14.81 -9.05
CA SER A 89 28.34 14.13 -9.48
C SER A 89 27.82 13.16 -8.41
N THR A 90 28.71 12.37 -7.81
CA THR A 90 28.38 11.45 -6.71
C THR A 90 27.84 12.22 -5.51
N LYS A 91 28.48 13.33 -5.14
CA LYS A 91 28.06 14.19 -4.04
C LYS A 91 26.70 14.84 -4.30
N ALA A 92 26.42 15.25 -5.54
CA ALA A 92 25.12 15.78 -5.92
C ALA A 92 24.01 14.72 -5.77
N ILE A 93 24.26 13.48 -6.19
CA ILE A 93 23.30 12.38 -6.06
C ILE A 93 23.05 12.03 -4.60
N LEU A 94 24.11 11.85 -3.79
CA LEU A 94 23.97 11.56 -2.36
C LEU A 94 23.24 12.67 -1.61
N LYS A 95 23.49 13.93 -1.97
CA LYS A 95 22.77 15.08 -1.41
C LYS A 95 21.29 15.04 -1.79
N GLU A 96 20.96 14.69 -3.04
CA GLU A 96 19.57 14.52 -3.47
C GLU A 96 18.88 13.40 -2.68
N ILE A 97 19.50 12.22 -2.56
CA ILE A 97 18.98 11.09 -1.77
C ILE A 97 18.71 11.53 -0.33
N SER A 98 19.70 12.17 0.32
CA SER A 98 19.56 12.65 1.70
C SER A 98 18.42 13.65 1.87
N ASN A 99 18.22 14.56 0.92
CA ASN A 99 17.17 15.58 1.00
C ASN A 99 15.74 15.00 0.92
N VAL A 100 15.57 13.93 0.16
CA VAL A 100 14.22 13.38 -0.15
C VAL A 100 13.90 12.10 0.63
N ARG A 101 14.90 11.46 1.25
CA ARG A 101 14.79 10.15 1.91
C ARG A 101 13.61 10.06 2.87
N GLU A 102 13.53 10.97 3.84
CA GLU A 102 12.48 10.92 4.86
C GLU A 102 11.08 11.03 4.24
N CYS A 103 10.92 11.95 3.29
CA CYS A 103 9.67 12.12 2.56
C CYS A 103 9.31 10.86 1.77
N VAL A 104 10.23 10.31 0.98
CA VAL A 104 9.97 9.14 0.13
C VAL A 104 9.63 7.93 0.97
N ILE A 105 10.31 7.72 2.11
CA ILE A 105 9.99 6.65 3.06
C ILE A 105 8.60 6.83 3.65
N ALA A 106 8.26 8.03 4.12
CA ALA A 106 6.95 8.30 4.69
C ALA A 106 5.83 8.08 3.67
N GLN A 107 5.96 8.66 2.48
CA GLN A 107 4.96 8.51 1.41
C GLN A 107 4.84 7.07 0.93
N SER A 108 5.96 6.37 0.74
CA SER A 108 5.96 4.95 0.36
C SER A 108 5.31 4.07 1.42
N THR A 109 5.50 4.39 2.71
CA THR A 109 4.88 3.65 3.83
C THR A 109 3.37 3.83 3.84
N LEU A 110 2.87 5.03 3.49
CA LEU A 110 1.44 5.34 3.43
C LEU A 110 0.77 4.76 2.18
N LEU A 111 1.46 4.79 1.05
CA LEU A 111 0.89 4.41 -0.25
C LEU A 111 1.01 2.92 -0.56
N ARG A 112 1.89 2.19 0.15
CA ARG A 112 2.07 0.75 -0.10
C ARG A 112 0.75 -0.01 0.14
N PRO A 113 0.42 -1.00 -0.70
CA PRO A 113 -0.64 -1.94 -0.39
C PRO A 113 -0.33 -2.68 0.92
N ALA A 114 -1.34 -2.87 1.74
CA ALA A 114 -1.20 -3.69 2.92
C ALA A 114 -1.03 -5.16 2.52
N SER A 115 -0.12 -5.86 3.19
CA SER A 115 0.05 -7.30 2.97
C SER A 115 -1.17 -8.07 3.50
N ARG A 116 -1.43 -9.28 2.99
CA ARG A 116 -2.54 -10.11 3.51
C ARG A 116 -2.45 -10.28 5.04
N PRO A 117 -1.31 -10.61 5.66
CA PRO A 117 -1.21 -10.69 7.11
C PRO A 117 -1.58 -9.39 7.83
N GLU A 118 -1.20 -8.23 7.29
CA GLU A 118 -1.59 -6.93 7.86
C GLU A 118 -3.10 -6.71 7.80
N LEU A 119 -3.73 -7.06 6.69
CA LEU A 119 -5.19 -6.94 6.53
C LEU A 119 -5.94 -7.84 7.51
N LEU A 120 -5.44 -9.06 7.71
CA LEU A 120 -5.99 -10.00 8.69
C LEU A 120 -5.80 -9.53 10.14
N GLU A 121 -4.68 -8.88 10.45
CA GLU A 121 -4.43 -8.28 11.76
C GLU A 121 -5.27 -7.02 11.99
N GLN A 122 -5.45 -6.18 10.97
CA GLN A 122 -6.40 -5.06 11.02
C GLN A 122 -7.81 -5.55 11.29
N CYS A 123 -8.22 -6.66 10.67
CA CYS A 123 -9.50 -7.29 10.95
C CYS A 123 -9.61 -7.74 12.41
N ARG A 124 -8.57 -8.40 12.96
CA ARG A 124 -8.50 -8.77 14.38
C ARG A 124 -8.68 -7.57 15.30
N LEU A 125 -7.94 -6.49 15.02
CA LEU A 125 -7.98 -5.26 15.80
C LEU A 125 -9.36 -4.60 15.73
N ASN A 126 -10.02 -4.63 14.58
CA ASN A 126 -11.38 -4.12 14.43
C ASN A 126 -12.37 -4.88 15.32
N ILE A 127 -12.36 -6.22 15.27
CA ILE A 127 -13.17 -7.07 16.16
C ILE A 127 -12.87 -6.78 17.62
N GLN A 128 -11.58 -6.73 18.00
CA GLN A 128 -11.20 -6.44 19.37
C GLN A 128 -11.71 -5.07 19.81
N GLN A 129 -11.64 -4.04 18.97
CA GLN A 129 -12.15 -2.71 19.29
C GLN A 129 -13.68 -2.69 19.42
N ARG A 130 -14.41 -3.52 18.67
CA ARG A 130 -15.87 -3.65 18.83
C ARG A 130 -16.24 -4.31 20.16
N ILE A 131 -15.50 -5.35 20.56
CA ILE A 131 -15.75 -6.11 21.79
C ILE A 131 -15.25 -5.36 23.04
N SER A 132 -14.03 -4.83 22.97
CA SER A 132 -13.35 -4.12 24.05
C SER A 132 -12.66 -2.86 23.48
N PRO A 133 -13.42 -1.77 23.32
CA PRO A 133 -12.90 -0.50 22.86
C PRO A 133 -11.71 -0.01 23.71
N PRO A 134 -10.74 0.72 23.12
CA PRO A 134 -9.63 1.29 23.86
C PRO A 134 -10.14 2.30 24.91
N GLY A 135 -9.64 2.18 26.14
CA GLY A 135 -10.04 3.01 27.27
C GLY A 135 -9.24 2.69 28.53
N PRO A 136 -9.51 3.37 29.65
CA PRO A 136 -8.79 3.16 30.92
C PRO A 136 -9.01 1.76 31.51
N VAL A 137 -10.05 1.05 31.06
CA VAL A 137 -10.33 -0.33 31.42
C VAL A 137 -10.38 -1.14 30.12
N SER A 138 -9.42 -2.05 29.93
CA SER A 138 -9.48 -3.06 28.88
C SER A 138 -10.21 -4.29 29.42
N TYR A 139 -11.21 -4.78 28.68
CA TYR A 139 -12.04 -5.90 29.09
C TYR A 139 -11.55 -7.26 28.59
N GLY A 140 -10.41 -7.29 27.89
CA GLY A 140 -9.83 -8.54 27.41
C GLY A 140 -8.94 -8.40 26.19
N THR A 141 -8.58 -9.53 25.58
CA THR A 141 -7.79 -9.60 24.35
C THR A 141 -8.22 -10.77 23.49
N LEU A 142 -8.38 -10.52 22.19
CA LEU A 142 -8.60 -11.53 21.19
C LEU A 142 -7.29 -12.24 20.85
N ARG A 143 -7.24 -13.53 21.18
CA ARG A 143 -6.10 -14.44 21.02
C ARG A 143 -6.40 -15.51 19.97
N TYR A 144 -5.35 -16.22 19.54
CA TYR A 144 -5.45 -17.37 18.63
C TYR A 144 -6.17 -17.06 17.31
N TRP A 145 -5.99 -15.84 16.80
CA TRP A 145 -6.63 -15.38 15.57
C TRP A 145 -6.07 -16.12 14.35
N THR A 146 -6.89 -16.96 13.73
CA THR A 146 -6.48 -17.84 12.63
C THR A 146 -7.53 -17.90 11.52
N GLN A 147 -7.09 -18.23 10.32
CA GLN A 147 -7.97 -18.45 9.17
C GLN A 147 -8.68 -19.81 9.29
N LEU A 148 -9.93 -19.87 8.86
CA LEU A 148 -10.73 -21.09 8.70
C LEU A 148 -10.96 -21.35 7.20
N PRO A 149 -9.99 -21.93 6.47
CA PRO A 149 -10.09 -22.13 5.02
C PRO A 149 -11.18 -23.11 4.60
N ASP A 150 -11.56 -24.03 5.50
CA ASP A 150 -12.60 -25.04 5.24
C ASP A 150 -14.03 -24.52 5.48
N ASP A 151 -14.19 -23.27 5.94
CA ASP A 151 -15.51 -22.67 6.10
C ASP A 151 -16.18 -22.46 4.73
N PRO A 152 -17.46 -22.85 4.53
CA PRO A 152 -18.13 -22.71 3.23
C PRO A 152 -18.29 -21.26 2.76
N LYS A 153 -18.21 -20.27 3.67
CA LYS A 153 -18.26 -18.84 3.34
C LYS A 153 -16.87 -18.26 3.05
N TYR A 154 -15.80 -19.05 3.20
CA TYR A 154 -14.44 -18.61 2.93
C TYR A 154 -14.24 -18.28 1.46
N LYS A 155 -13.73 -17.08 1.20
CA LYS A 155 -13.22 -16.69 -0.11
C LYS A 155 -11.83 -16.08 0.05
N LYS A 156 -11.05 -16.04 -1.02
CA LYS A 156 -9.67 -15.52 -0.98
C LYS A 156 -9.63 -14.08 -0.51
N ASP A 157 -10.54 -13.24 -0.99
CA ASP A 157 -10.72 -11.83 -0.65
C ASP A 157 -11.68 -11.59 0.52
N MET A 158 -12.42 -12.62 0.95
CA MET A 158 -13.25 -12.60 2.15
C MET A 158 -12.94 -13.79 3.08
N PRO A 159 -11.74 -13.86 3.67
CA PRO A 159 -11.39 -14.94 4.58
C PRO A 159 -12.28 -14.95 5.82
N ILE A 160 -12.61 -16.17 6.26
CA ILE A 160 -13.19 -16.41 7.57
C ILE A 160 -12.05 -16.55 8.57
N MET A 161 -12.14 -15.77 9.64
CA MET A 161 -11.22 -15.78 10.76
C MET A 161 -11.95 -16.23 12.02
N ALA A 162 -11.23 -16.89 12.93
CA ALA A 162 -11.71 -17.20 14.26
C ALA A 162 -10.62 -16.99 15.30
N GLY A 163 -11.04 -16.74 16.53
CA GLY A 163 -10.16 -16.64 17.69
C GLY A 163 -10.93 -16.72 18.98
N HIS A 164 -10.24 -16.55 20.10
CA HIS A 164 -10.83 -16.60 21.44
C HIS A 164 -10.63 -15.27 22.14
N PHE A 165 -11.72 -14.64 22.58
CA PHE A 165 -11.67 -13.42 23.37
C PHE A 165 -11.52 -13.77 24.86
N ASP A 166 -10.33 -13.53 25.38
CA ASP A 166 -9.98 -13.78 26.78
C ASP A 166 -10.22 -12.51 27.60
N ASN A 167 -11.14 -12.58 28.55
CA ASN A 167 -11.52 -11.50 29.46
C ASN A 167 -11.12 -11.76 30.93
N GLY A 168 -10.16 -12.65 31.18
CA GLY A 168 -9.76 -13.06 32.53
C GLY A 168 -10.72 -14.04 33.21
N GLY A 169 -11.76 -14.50 32.49
CA GLY A 169 -12.71 -15.53 32.91
C GLY A 169 -12.74 -16.70 31.94
N LYS A 170 -13.95 -17.18 31.59
CA LYS A 170 -14.11 -18.27 30.60
C LYS A 170 -13.86 -17.83 29.15
N GLY A 171 -13.87 -16.51 28.87
CA GLY A 171 -13.81 -15.97 27.52
C GLY A 171 -14.94 -16.46 26.61
N PHE A 172 -14.82 -16.21 25.31
CA PHE A 172 -15.73 -16.75 24.30
C PHE A 172 -15.06 -16.77 22.93
N ASP A 173 -15.50 -17.69 22.07
CA ASP A 173 -15.01 -17.78 20.70
C ASP A 173 -15.66 -16.72 19.81
N VAL A 174 -14.85 -16.17 18.92
CA VAL A 174 -15.26 -15.15 17.95
C VAL A 174 -14.97 -15.67 16.57
N LYS A 175 -15.91 -15.45 15.66
CA LYS A 175 -15.78 -15.77 14.25
C LYS A 175 -16.18 -14.54 13.44
N ALA A 176 -15.40 -14.20 12.43
CA ALA A 176 -15.69 -13.06 11.57
C ALA A 176 -15.28 -13.31 10.14
N GLN A 177 -15.95 -12.65 9.21
CA GLN A 177 -15.52 -12.54 7.82
C GLN A 177 -14.83 -11.19 7.62
N CYS A 178 -13.62 -11.20 7.08
CA CYS A 178 -12.85 -9.99 6.79
C CYS A 178 -12.93 -9.69 5.29
N ASP A 179 -13.59 -8.63 4.87
CA ASP A 179 -13.53 -8.19 3.47
C ASP A 179 -12.22 -7.42 3.25
N ILE A 180 -11.27 -8.07 2.57
CA ILE A 180 -9.96 -7.51 2.26
C ILE A 180 -9.79 -7.18 0.76
N SER A 181 -10.92 -7.01 0.07
CA SER A 181 -10.93 -6.74 -1.37
C SER A 181 -10.24 -5.43 -1.73
N GLY A 182 -9.53 -5.41 -2.86
CA GLY A 182 -8.78 -4.24 -3.32
C GLY A 182 -7.56 -3.89 -2.47
N GLY A 183 -7.04 -4.84 -1.67
CA GLY A 183 -5.79 -4.66 -0.91
C GLY A 183 -5.93 -3.78 0.33
N ARG A 184 -7.16 -3.62 0.84
CA ARG A 184 -7.51 -2.87 2.05
C ARG A 184 -8.59 -3.62 2.82
N LEU A 185 -8.72 -3.37 4.12
CA LEU A 185 -9.83 -3.87 4.90
C LEU A 185 -11.05 -2.98 4.63
N GLN A 186 -12.04 -3.49 3.90
CA GLN A 186 -13.26 -2.78 3.55
C GLN A 186 -14.31 -2.88 4.66
N ASP A 187 -14.51 -4.10 5.16
CA ASP A 187 -15.50 -4.40 6.18
C ASP A 187 -15.08 -5.63 7.00
N VAL A 188 -15.71 -5.74 8.17
CA VAL A 188 -15.57 -6.86 9.10
C VAL A 188 -16.96 -7.26 9.55
N ILE A 189 -17.38 -8.48 9.21
CA ILE A 189 -18.69 -9.01 9.52
C ILE A 189 -18.54 -10.01 10.66
N ASP A 190 -19.11 -9.67 11.82
CA ASP A 190 -19.22 -10.60 12.94
C ASP A 190 -20.16 -11.75 12.54
N LEU A 191 -19.64 -12.98 12.61
CA LEU A 191 -20.43 -14.17 12.36
C LEU A 191 -20.81 -14.74 13.72
N GLU A 192 -22.12 -14.81 13.99
CA GLU A 192 -22.59 -15.48 15.20
C GLU A 192 -22.00 -16.90 15.28
N PRO A 193 -21.67 -17.39 16.49
CA PRO A 193 -21.25 -18.77 16.65
C PRO A 193 -22.37 -19.66 16.12
N THR A 194 -22.07 -20.50 15.12
CA THR A 194 -22.95 -21.62 14.78
C THR A 194 -23.07 -22.47 16.02
N ALA A 195 -24.25 -22.50 16.63
CA ALA A 195 -24.59 -23.43 17.70
C ALA A 195 -24.25 -24.85 17.22
N GLY A 196 -23.20 -25.42 17.81
CA GLY A 196 -22.88 -26.84 17.70
C GLY A 196 -23.69 -27.63 18.70
#